data_AF-A0A7D4I574-F1
#
_entry.id   AF-A0A7D4I574-F1
#
_cell.length_a   1.000
_cell.length_b   1.000
_cell.length_c   1.000
_cell.angle_alpha   90.00
_cell.angle_beta   90.00
_cell.angle_gamma   90.00
#
_symmetry.space_group_name_H-M   'P 1'
#
loop_
_entity.id
_entity.type
_entity.pdbx_description
1 polymer ?
#
loop_
_entity_poly.entity_id
_entity_poly.type
_entity_poly.pdbx_seq_one_letter_code
_entity_poly.pdbx_strand_id
1 'polypeptide(L)' 'MPETDWFPGGTLPDRQGYFEVEFETGETEITRYGMLGWEPEQDRGPIKRWRGLDPAIEAAEMQRESAVRNNGDALMG' A
#
# COMPACT_ATOMS: atom_id res chain seq x y z
N MET A 1 1.16 -3.13 17.93
CA MET A 1 1.84 -2.99 16.64
C MET A 1 3.31 -2.79 16.98
N PRO A 2 4.26 -3.58 16.44
CA PRO A 2 5.65 -3.16 16.49
C PRO A 2 5.73 -1.77 15.88
N GLU A 3 6.47 -0.88 16.51
CA GLU A 3 6.63 0.52 16.10
C GLU A 3 7.48 0.55 14.83
N THR A 4 6.90 0.21 13.68
CA THR A 4 7.61 0.37 12.41
C THR A 4 7.82 1.87 12.19
N ASP A 5 9.09 2.26 12.10
CA ASP A 5 9.49 3.63 11.85
C ASP A 5 8.86 4.17 10.56
N TRP A 6 8.43 5.43 10.63
CA TRP A 6 8.01 6.19 9.48
C TRP A 6 9.22 6.77 8.76
N PHE A 7 9.33 6.47 7.47
CA PHE A 7 10.32 7.00 6.56
C PHE A 7 9.75 8.20 5.80
N PRO A 8 10.56 9.23 5.48
CA PRO A 8 10.07 10.39 4.74
C PRO A 8 9.69 10.02 3.30
N GLY A 9 8.68 10.68 2.74
CA GLY A 9 8.18 10.43 1.37
C GLY A 9 9.20 10.66 0.25
N GLY A 10 10.28 11.40 0.54
CA GLY A 10 11.41 11.57 -0.38
C GLY A 10 12.40 10.39 -0.42
N THR A 11 12.30 9.46 0.53
CA THR A 11 13.04 8.19 0.51
C THR A 11 12.14 7.13 -0.12
N LEU A 12 12.68 6.27 -0.98
CA LEU A 12 11.90 5.19 -1.59
C LEU A 12 12.15 3.85 -0.87
N PRO A 13 11.17 2.94 -0.84
CA PRO A 13 11.37 1.60 -0.33
C PRO A 13 12.40 0.83 -1.15
N ASP A 14 13.23 0.03 -0.47
CA ASP A 14 14.24 -0.83 -1.12
C ASP A 14 13.62 -2.11 -1.73
N ARG A 15 12.39 -2.46 -1.33
CA ARG A 15 11.64 -3.63 -1.80
C ARG A 15 10.29 -3.26 -2.38
N GLN A 16 9.82 -4.05 -3.34
CA GLN A 16 8.43 -4.00 -3.81
C GLN A 16 7.49 -4.64 -2.78
N GLY A 17 6.27 -4.12 -2.67
CA GLY A 17 5.28 -4.62 -1.72
C GLY A 17 4.20 -3.60 -1.39
N TYR A 18 3.44 -3.86 -0.35
CA TYR A 18 2.45 -2.93 0.19
C TYR A 18 3.04 -2.20 1.40
N PHE A 19 2.80 -0.90 1.46
CA PHE A 19 3.28 -0.03 2.52
C PHE A 19 2.14 0.87 2.96
N GLU A 20 2.20 1.31 4.21
CA GLU A 20 1.31 2.36 4.66
C GLU A 20 1.95 3.72 4.35
N VAL A 21 1.23 4.58 3.65
CA VAL A 21 1.64 5.93 3.27
C VAL A 21 0.73 6.95 3.94
N GLU A 22 1.33 8.02 4.48
CA GLU A 22 0.63 9.22 4.90
C GLU A 22 0.83 10.30 3.84
N PHE A 23 -0.26 10.89 3.36
CA PHE A 23 -0.26 12.00 2.42
C PHE A 23 -0.14 13.34 3.14
N GLU A 24 0.23 14.40 2.42
CA GLU A 24 0.23 15.76 2.99
C GLU A 24 -1.14 16.23 3.50
N THR A 25 -2.23 15.62 3.03
CA THR A 25 -3.59 15.85 3.55
C THR A 25 -3.79 15.35 4.98
N GLY A 26 -2.87 14.50 5.49
CA GLY A 26 -2.99 13.83 6.78
C GLY A 26 -3.75 12.49 6.71
N GLU A 27 -4.20 12.09 5.53
CA GLU A 27 -4.79 10.78 5.29
C GLU A 27 -3.71 9.69 5.23
N THR A 28 -4.05 8.49 5.70
CA THR A 28 -3.17 7.34 5.70
C THR A 28 -3.83 6.19 4.95
N GLU A 29 -3.13 5.57 4.00
CA GLU A 29 -3.64 4.49 3.15
C GLU A 29 -2.57 3.42 2.89
N ILE A 30 -3.01 2.22 2.54
CA ILE A 30 -2.11 1.16 2.06
C ILE A 30 -1.92 1.31 0.56
N THR A 31 -0.69 1.56 0.15
CA THR A 31 -0.30 1.80 -1.25
C THR A 31 0.76 0.79 -1.65
N ARG A 32 0.69 0.34 -2.91
CA ARG A 32 1.67 -0.58 -3.46
C ARG A 32 2.87 0.21 -3.99
N TYR A 33 4.06 -0.26 -3.68
CA TYR A 33 5.30 0.18 -4.34
C TYR A 33 5.76 -0.93 -5.29
N GLY A 34 5.74 -0.62 -6.58
CA GLY A 34 6.12 -1.51 -7.68
C GLY A 34 7.34 -1.01 -8.45
N MET A 35 7.63 -1.63 -9.60
CA MET A 35 8.77 -1.24 -10.45
C MET A 35 8.67 0.18 -11.01
N LEU A 36 7.45 0.72 -11.15
CA LEU A 36 7.21 2.07 -11.66
C LEU A 36 7.11 3.12 -10.55
N GLY A 37 7.20 2.71 -9.28
CA GLY A 37 7.04 3.57 -8.12
C GLY A 37 5.75 3.27 -7.35
N TRP A 38 5.19 4.31 -6.71
CA TRP A 38 3.97 4.23 -5.93
C TRP A 38 2.72 4.12 -6.82
N GLU A 39 1.86 3.15 -6.53
CA GLU A 39 0.59 2.91 -7.23
C GLU A 39 -0.59 2.94 -6.23
N PRO A 40 -1.60 3.82 -6.40
CA PRO A 40 -1.86 4.67 -7.58
C PRO A 40 -0.96 5.91 -7.67
N GLU A 41 -0.63 6.28 -8.91
CA GLU A 41 0.19 7.42 -9.26
C GLU A 41 -0.58 8.73 -8.98
N GLN A 42 -0.56 9.20 -7.73
CA GLN A 42 -0.68 10.61 -7.37
C GLN A 42 -2.07 11.29 -7.42
N ASP A 43 -3.20 10.59 -7.59
CA ASP A 43 -4.53 11.25 -7.57
C ASP A 43 -4.86 11.91 -6.21
N ARG A 44 -4.23 11.43 -5.13
CA ARG A 44 -4.44 11.89 -3.73
C ARG A 44 -3.44 12.96 -3.25
N GLY A 45 -2.44 13.30 -4.06
CA GLY A 45 -1.39 14.25 -3.70
C GLY A 45 -0.08 13.61 -3.21
N PRO A 46 0.89 14.43 -2.79
CA PRO A 46 2.23 13.98 -2.43
C PRO A 46 2.26 13.15 -1.14
N ILE A 47 3.10 12.10 -1.16
CA ILE A 47 3.38 11.27 0.01
C ILE A 47 4.29 12.06 0.95
N LYS A 48 3.85 12.23 2.19
CA LYS A 48 4.61 12.88 3.25
C LYS A 48 5.58 11.91 3.92
N ARG A 49 5.11 10.70 4.20
CA ARG A 49 5.89 9.62 4.83
C ARG A 49 5.27 8.26 4.54
N TRP A 50 6.07 7.21 4.65
CA TRP A 50 5.64 5.83 4.48
C TRP A 50 6.27 4.93 5.53
N ARG A 51 5.68 3.76 5.79
CA ARG A 51 6.29 2.74 6.64
C ARG A 51 5.98 1.34 6.15
N GLY A 52 6.84 0.40 6.53
CA GLY A 52 6.58 -1.02 6.33
C GLY A 52 5.30 -1.44 7.04
N LEU A 53 4.47 -2.22 6.36
CA LEU A 53 3.32 -2.86 6.99
C LEU A 53 3.77 -4.01 7.88
N ASP A 54 2.98 -4.26 8.92
CA ASP A 54 3.08 -5.51 9.66
C ASP A 54 2.73 -6.67 8.70
N PRO A 55 3.49 -7.78 8.71
CA PRO A 55 3.24 -8.91 7.81
C PRO A 55 1.82 -9.48 7.92
N ALA A 56 1.15 -9.33 9.08
CA ALA A 56 -0.25 -9.70 9.22
C ALA A 56 -1.20 -8.81 8.41
N ILE A 57 -0.89 -7.51 8.30
CA ILE A 57 -1.66 -6.54 7.51
C ILE A 57 -1.36 -6.72 6.01
N GLU A 58 -0.09 -6.90 5.64
CA GLU A 58 0.31 -7.17 4.25
C GLU A 58 -0.41 -8.43 3.71
N ALA A 59 -0.46 -9.51 4.52
CA ALA A 59 -1.18 -10.73 4.17
C ALA A 59 -2.70 -10.52 4.09
N ALA A 60 -3.30 -9.66 4.93
CA ALA A 60 -4.72 -9.35 4.87
C ALA A 60 -5.09 -8.55 3.61
N GLU A 61 -4.25 -7.62 3.18
CA GLU A 61 -4.47 -6.86 1.94
C GLU A 61 -4.28 -7.73 0.70
N MET A 62 -3.27 -8.62 0.69
CA MET A 62 -3.15 -9.64 -0.36
C MET A 62 -4.40 -10.53 -0.44
N GLN A 63 -4.98 -10.92 0.69
CA GLN A 63 -6.24 -11.69 0.72
C GLN A 63 -7.43 -10.88 0.22
N ARG A 64 -7.52 -9.58 0.53
CA ARG A 64 -8.56 -8.70 -0.01
C ARG A 64 -8.44 -8.54 -1.53
N GLU A 65 -7.25 -8.30 -2.05
CA GLU A 65 -7.03 -8.21 -3.51
C GLU A 65 -7.38 -9.53 -4.21
N SER A 66 -6.98 -10.66 -3.61
CA SER A 66 -7.32 -11.98 -4.14
C SER A 66 -8.82 -12.28 -4.08
N ALA A 67 -9.52 -11.81 -3.04
CA ALA A 67 -10.99 -11.95 -2.92
C ALA A 67 -11.74 -11.10 -3.96
N VAL A 68 -11.25 -9.89 -4.25
CA VAL A 68 -11.78 -9.05 -5.34
C VAL A 68 -11.66 -9.76 -6.69
N ARG A 69 -10.52 -10.41 -6.96
CA ARG A 69 -10.32 -11.18 -8.20
C ARG A 69 -11.16 -12.45 -8.27
N ASN A 70 -11.34 -13.17 -7.16
CA ASN A 70 -12.12 -14.41 -7.15
C ASN A 70 -13.62 -14.19 -7.37
N ASN A 71 -14.17 -13.07 -6.88
CA ASN A 71 -15.58 -12.74 -7.05
C ASN A 71 -15.95 -12.26 -8.48
N GLY A 72 -14.95 -11.96 -9.32
CA GLY A 72 -15.18 -11.68 -10.75
C GLY A 72 -15.52 -12.92 -11.58
N ASP A 73 -15.09 -14.10 -11.13
CA ASP A 73 -15.31 -15.37 -11.83
C ASP A 73 -16.71 -15.97 -11.55
N ALA A 74 -17.33 -15.60 -10.42
CA ALA A 74 -18.65 -16.09 -10.00
C ALA A 74 -19.84 -15.39 -10.69
N LEU A 75 -19.60 -14.35 -11.50
CA LEU A 75 -20.65 -13.63 -12.24
C LEU A 75 -20.71 -13.98 -13.74
N MET A 76 -19.87 -14.92 -14.21
CA MET A 76 -19.91 -15.47 -15.57
C MET A 76 -19.98 -17.02 -15.55
N GLY A 77 -20.89 -17.58 -14.76
CA GLY A 77 -21.23 -19.01 -14.76
C GLY A 77 -22.72 -19.25 -14.85
#